data_AF-A0A2V9M325-F1
#
_entry.id   AF-A0A2V9M325-F1
#
_cell.length_a   1.000
_cell.length_b   1.000
_cell.length_c   1.000
_cell.angle_alpha   90.00
_cell.angle_beta   90.00
_cell.angle_gamma   90.00
#
_symmetry.space_group_name_H-M   'P 1'
#
loop_
_entity.id
_entity.type
_entity.pdbx_description
1 polymer ?
#
loop_
_entity_poly.entity_id
_entity_poly.type
_entity_poly.pdbx_seq_one_letter_code
_entity_poly.pdbx_strand_id
1 'polypeptide(L)'
;MLDKINSLDMTAPQPAPAGAPFRNALIAADGPRMMLTTFSILALELAMIRWVGTQIRVAAYFSNLVLIAAFLGIGLGAAIGPRRPQWFAATLPILVVVVGVLSLSEPFGFVRFAFPDPTINLWGATIREQQKAGNFLLACLAVLASFWAITAVFFAMGLPLGWLFSRMEPLRAYRWDIAGSLLGVVVMSIAAWAGTPPPVWFTIAVVPVLLLHRTLINLLCAGAVVIAAAYSMSGAVFSPYNRIDIVPAVTRLGKPALERPEWELSVNRDYHQYMFDLSHASDPGAVTNETRDLVRASYEVPFRVSDKQGSAMIVGAGTGNDDAAALRAGFRHVVSVDIDPRIIALGRAMHPERPYDDPRVVPVVNDARAWFEQNNELFDVVCYGLLDSHAMFSAMSTLRLDNYVYTIEGVRAGWAHVAPDGVLSIRSRLPRENGSCSV
;
A
#
# COMPACT_ATOMS: atom_id res chain seq x y z
N MET A 1 65.69 -12.91 -19.60
CA MET A 1 64.48 -12.19 -20.06
C MET A 1 63.26 -13.12 -20.11
N LEU A 2 63.44 -14.39 -20.48
CA LEU A 2 62.39 -15.42 -20.42
C LEU A 2 62.01 -15.87 -19.00
N ASP A 3 62.93 -15.85 -18.03
CA ASP A 3 62.60 -16.19 -16.62
C ASP A 3 61.73 -15.15 -15.89
N LYS A 4 61.64 -13.91 -16.39
CA LYS A 4 60.80 -12.85 -15.80
C LYS A 4 59.32 -12.95 -16.22
N ILE A 5 59.00 -13.79 -17.21
CA ILE A 5 57.62 -14.01 -17.67
C ILE A 5 56.96 -15.15 -16.89
N ASN A 6 57.73 -16.12 -16.40
CA ASN A 6 57.23 -17.26 -15.62
C ASN A 6 56.96 -16.97 -14.13
N SER A 7 57.27 -15.77 -13.63
CA SER A 7 57.03 -15.37 -12.24
C SER A 7 55.79 -14.49 -12.05
N LEU A 8 54.98 -14.29 -13.09
CA LEU A 8 53.68 -13.64 -12.94
C LEU A 8 52.66 -14.69 -12.49
N ASP A 9 52.59 -14.85 -11.17
CA ASP A 9 51.56 -15.61 -10.48
C ASP A 9 50.17 -15.07 -10.88
N MET A 10 49.56 -15.69 -11.89
CA MET A 10 48.24 -15.33 -12.44
C MET A 10 47.08 -15.73 -11.51
N THR A 11 47.37 -16.23 -10.31
CA THR A 11 46.36 -16.65 -9.33
C THR A 11 46.17 -15.69 -8.15
N ALA A 12 46.99 -14.64 -8.07
CA ALA A 12 46.75 -13.57 -7.10
C ALA A 12 45.57 -12.68 -7.56
N PRO A 13 44.55 -12.44 -6.71
CA PRO A 13 43.49 -11.49 -7.02
C PRO A 13 44.13 -10.12 -7.23
N GLN A 14 44.08 -9.62 -8.47
CA GLN A 14 44.57 -8.28 -8.77
C GLN A 14 43.82 -7.26 -7.89
N PRO A 15 44.53 -6.31 -7.26
CA PRO A 15 43.88 -5.26 -6.48
C PRO A 15 42.87 -4.53 -7.37
N ALA A 16 41.66 -4.34 -6.87
CA ALA A 16 40.61 -3.67 -7.61
C ALA A 16 41.11 -2.31 -8.15
N PRO A 17 40.89 -1.99 -9.44
CA PRO A 17 41.41 -0.76 -10.04
C PRO A 17 40.97 0.45 -9.22
N ALA A 18 41.82 1.49 -9.17
CA ALA A 18 41.50 2.73 -8.48
C ALA A 18 40.14 3.27 -8.97
N GLY A 19 39.15 3.33 -8.06
CA GLY A 19 37.78 3.75 -8.37
C GLY A 19 36.74 2.63 -8.45
N ALA A 20 37.08 1.36 -8.19
CA ALA A 20 36.11 0.27 -8.17
C ALA A 20 34.95 0.52 -7.18
N PRO A 21 33.69 0.17 -7.54
CA PRO A 21 32.52 0.45 -6.71
C PRO A 21 32.52 -0.34 -5.40
N PHE A 22 33.31 -1.42 -5.34
CA PHE A 22 33.29 -2.45 -4.31
C PHE A 22 34.57 -2.46 -3.45
N ARG A 23 35.27 -1.32 -3.33
CA ARG A 23 36.59 -1.24 -2.67
C ARG A 23 36.60 -1.83 -1.24
N ASN A 24 35.48 -1.73 -0.53
CA ASN A 24 35.29 -2.28 0.82
C ASN A 24 34.15 -3.33 0.87
N ALA A 25 33.93 -4.05 -0.23
CA ALA A 25 32.91 -5.11 -0.26
C ALA A 25 33.34 -6.31 0.59
N LEU A 26 32.37 -6.94 1.25
CA LEU A 26 32.57 -8.24 1.92
C LEU A 26 32.59 -9.42 0.94
N ILE A 27 32.13 -9.17 -0.30
CA ILE A 27 32.00 -10.18 -1.34
C ILE A 27 33.04 -9.90 -2.42
N ALA A 28 33.87 -10.91 -2.71
CA ALA A 28 34.96 -10.80 -3.67
C ALA A 28 34.55 -11.11 -5.12
N ALA A 29 33.61 -12.05 -5.32
CA ALA A 29 33.24 -12.56 -6.64
C ALA A 29 32.18 -11.70 -7.35
N ASP A 30 32.35 -11.50 -8.66
CA ASP A 30 31.49 -10.62 -9.47
C ASP A 30 30.06 -11.19 -9.66
N GLY A 31 29.88 -12.51 -9.68
CA GLY A 31 28.56 -13.15 -9.76
C GLY A 31 27.64 -12.83 -8.57
N PRO A 32 28.05 -13.15 -7.33
CA PRO A 32 27.30 -12.76 -6.13
C PRO A 32 27.13 -11.24 -5.98
N ARG A 33 28.09 -10.41 -6.44
CA ARG A 33 27.92 -8.94 -6.47
C ARG A 33 26.79 -8.51 -7.39
N MET A 34 26.69 -9.14 -8.57
CA MET A 34 25.60 -8.91 -9.52
C MET A 34 24.26 -9.30 -8.91
N MET A 35 24.19 -10.47 -8.30
CA MET A 35 22.99 -10.98 -7.63
C MET A 35 22.52 -10.03 -6.51
N LEU A 36 23.42 -9.58 -5.63
CA LEU A 36 23.04 -8.66 -4.56
C LEU A 36 22.66 -7.27 -5.06
N THR A 37 23.32 -6.78 -6.11
CA THR A 37 23.02 -5.46 -6.69
C THR A 37 21.59 -5.46 -7.23
N THR A 38 21.23 -6.47 -8.02
CA THR A 38 19.92 -6.60 -8.68
C THR A 38 18.83 -6.97 -7.68
N PHE A 39 19.14 -7.81 -6.69
CA PHE A 39 18.30 -8.03 -5.52
C PHE A 39 17.97 -6.72 -4.78
N SER A 40 18.99 -5.92 -4.44
CA SER A 40 18.79 -4.65 -3.73
C SER A 40 18.00 -3.64 -4.55
N ILE A 41 18.29 -3.53 -5.85
CA ILE A 41 17.54 -2.66 -6.77
C ILE A 41 16.06 -3.02 -6.72
N LEU A 42 15.72 -4.29 -6.94
CA LEU A 42 14.33 -4.72 -7.00
C LEU A 42 13.64 -4.64 -5.63
N ALA A 43 14.33 -5.04 -4.56
CA ALA A 43 13.80 -4.92 -3.21
C ALA A 43 13.48 -3.47 -2.86
N LEU A 44 14.38 -2.53 -3.20
CA LEU A 44 14.15 -1.10 -2.99
C LEU A 44 13.03 -0.57 -3.87
N GLU A 45 12.94 -1.00 -5.13
CA GLU A 45 11.88 -0.61 -6.05
C GLU A 45 10.51 -0.98 -5.52
N LEU A 46 10.32 -2.24 -5.12
CA LEU A 46 9.06 -2.70 -4.51
C LEU A 46 8.76 -1.98 -3.20
N ALA A 47 9.78 -1.76 -2.36
CA ALA A 47 9.63 -0.98 -1.12
C ALA A 47 9.21 0.47 -1.40
N MET A 48 9.81 1.12 -2.40
CA MET A 48 9.51 2.51 -2.78
C MET A 48 8.12 2.65 -3.36
N ILE A 49 7.70 1.77 -4.27
CA ILE A 49 6.34 1.78 -4.85
C ILE A 49 5.31 1.71 -3.71
N ARG A 50 5.50 0.77 -2.77
CA ARG A 50 4.58 0.58 -1.65
C ARG A 50 4.62 1.73 -0.64
N TRP A 51 5.80 2.25 -0.33
CA TRP A 51 5.96 3.24 0.73
C TRP A 51 5.65 4.67 0.27
N VAL A 52 6.10 5.09 -0.92
CA VAL A 52 5.91 6.46 -1.42
C VAL A 52 4.43 6.81 -1.55
N GLY A 53 3.59 5.86 -1.97
CA GLY A 53 2.13 6.04 -2.03
C GLY A 53 1.49 6.34 -0.67
N THR A 54 2.11 5.93 0.45
CA THR A 54 1.64 6.26 1.81
C THR A 54 2.10 7.65 2.28
N GLN A 55 3.16 8.19 1.68
CA GLN A 55 3.76 9.46 2.10
C GLN A 55 3.23 10.64 1.29
N ILE A 56 3.05 10.45 -0.01
CA ILE A 56 2.53 11.46 -0.94
C ILE A 56 1.25 10.92 -1.55
N ARG A 57 0.11 11.51 -1.16
CA ARG A 57 -1.21 11.12 -1.68
C ARG A 57 -1.26 11.17 -3.21
N VAL A 58 -0.63 12.17 -3.82
CA VAL A 58 -0.56 12.28 -5.29
C VAL A 58 0.18 11.10 -5.94
N ALA A 59 1.23 10.58 -5.29
CA ALA A 59 1.99 9.45 -5.82
C ALA A 59 1.21 8.13 -5.75
N ALA A 60 0.24 8.00 -4.83
CA ALA A 60 -0.71 6.88 -4.83
C ALA A 60 -1.53 6.87 -6.13
N TYR A 61 -1.90 8.03 -6.71
CA TYR A 61 -2.61 8.01 -7.99
C TYR A 61 -1.73 7.55 -9.16
N PHE A 62 -0.42 7.80 -9.10
CA PHE A 62 0.53 7.54 -10.19
C PHE A 62 1.61 6.54 -9.75
N SER A 63 1.22 5.31 -9.37
CA SER A 63 2.17 4.22 -9.04
C SER A 63 3.26 4.03 -10.09
N ASN A 64 2.90 4.14 -11.36
CA ASN A 64 3.83 4.00 -12.48
C ASN A 64 4.93 5.06 -12.48
N LEU A 65 4.76 6.20 -11.79
CA LEU A 65 5.76 7.25 -11.70
C LEU A 65 7.03 6.76 -10.98
N VAL A 66 6.87 6.01 -9.89
CA VAL A 66 8.00 5.44 -9.13
C VAL A 66 8.73 4.40 -9.98
N LEU A 67 7.98 3.54 -10.67
CA LEU A 67 8.50 2.54 -11.60
C LEU A 67 9.30 3.18 -12.75
N ILE A 68 8.75 4.22 -13.39
CA ILE A 68 9.41 4.96 -14.46
C ILE A 68 10.68 5.65 -13.95
N ALA A 69 10.63 6.28 -12.77
CA ALA A 69 11.79 6.90 -12.13
C ALA A 69 12.90 5.88 -11.84
N ALA A 70 12.52 4.70 -11.34
CA ALA A 70 13.45 3.61 -11.06
C ALA A 70 14.13 3.11 -12.33
N PHE A 71 13.38 2.80 -13.39
CA PHE A 71 13.95 2.37 -14.67
C PHE A 71 14.83 3.43 -15.33
N LEU A 72 14.41 4.70 -15.31
CA LEU A 72 15.23 5.80 -15.80
C LEU A 72 16.55 5.91 -15.02
N GLY A 73 16.48 5.85 -13.70
CA GLY A 73 17.64 5.86 -12.81
C GLY A 73 18.59 4.71 -13.12
N ILE A 74 18.10 3.47 -13.07
CA ILE A 74 18.90 2.26 -13.35
C ILE A 74 19.54 2.34 -14.73
N GLY A 75 18.79 2.75 -15.76
CA GLY A 75 19.30 2.87 -17.13
C GLY A 75 20.44 3.88 -17.26
N LEU A 76 20.27 5.08 -16.69
CA LEU A 76 21.33 6.10 -16.65
C LEU A 76 22.54 5.63 -15.84
N GLY A 77 22.30 4.97 -14.71
CA GLY A 77 23.32 4.40 -13.85
C GLY A 77 24.14 3.34 -14.58
N ALA A 78 23.48 2.40 -15.26
CA ALA A 78 24.13 1.34 -16.02
C ALA A 78 24.96 1.89 -17.20
N ALA A 79 24.48 2.94 -17.88
CA ALA A 79 25.21 3.57 -18.98
C ALA A 79 26.50 4.30 -18.52
N ILE A 80 26.46 4.92 -17.34
CA ILE A 80 27.59 5.67 -16.76
C ILE A 80 28.51 4.78 -15.91
N GLY A 81 28.00 3.66 -15.39
CA GLY A 81 28.65 2.72 -14.48
C GLY A 81 30.07 2.31 -14.89
N PRO A 82 30.34 1.93 -16.15
CA PRO A 82 31.70 1.57 -16.58
C PRO A 82 32.72 2.72 -16.43
N ARG A 83 32.27 3.98 -16.49
CA ARG A 83 33.13 5.18 -16.45
C ARG A 83 33.27 5.77 -15.05
N ARG A 84 32.20 5.72 -14.24
CA ARG A 84 32.14 6.36 -12.90
C ARG A 84 31.58 5.42 -11.82
N PRO A 85 32.11 4.20 -11.65
CA PRO A 85 31.55 3.25 -10.71
C PRO A 85 31.65 3.71 -9.24
N GLN A 86 32.62 4.57 -8.91
CA GLN A 86 32.84 5.09 -7.55
C GLN A 86 31.64 5.88 -6.97
N TRP A 87 30.74 6.39 -7.81
CA TRP A 87 29.56 7.13 -7.36
C TRP A 87 28.52 6.26 -6.65
N PHE A 88 28.65 4.92 -6.72
CA PHE A 88 27.84 3.99 -5.92
C PHE A 88 27.95 4.26 -4.41
N ALA A 89 29.07 4.82 -3.93
CA ALA A 89 29.21 5.22 -2.54
C ALA A 89 28.15 6.24 -2.08
N ALA A 90 27.54 6.99 -3.01
CA ALA A 90 26.50 7.97 -2.71
C ALA A 90 25.09 7.36 -2.57
N THR A 91 24.87 6.07 -2.85
CA THR A 91 23.54 5.45 -2.81
C THR A 91 22.83 5.64 -1.48
N LEU A 92 23.46 5.29 -0.35
CA LEU A 92 22.83 5.41 0.97
C LEU A 92 22.74 6.87 1.47
N PRO A 93 23.74 7.75 1.22
CA PRO A 93 23.59 9.18 1.46
C PRO A 93 22.43 9.82 0.70
N ILE A 94 22.22 9.48 -0.58
CA ILE A 94 21.07 10.00 -1.34
C ILE A 94 19.77 9.40 -0.77
N LEU A 95 19.74 8.09 -0.52
CA LEU A 95 18.56 7.42 0.02
C LEU A 95 18.12 7.98 1.37
N VAL A 96 19.04 8.28 2.29
CA VAL A 96 18.67 8.87 3.59
C VAL A 96 18.06 10.26 3.45
N VAL A 97 18.53 11.07 2.49
CA VAL A 97 17.92 12.38 2.22
C VAL A 97 16.50 12.20 1.68
N VAL A 98 16.30 11.31 0.70
CA VAL A 98 14.98 11.05 0.12
C VAL A 98 14.02 10.48 1.17
N VAL A 99 14.42 9.43 1.88
CA VAL A 99 13.59 8.81 2.91
C VAL A 99 13.35 9.78 4.06
N GLY A 100 14.35 10.54 4.48
CA GLY A 100 14.21 11.54 5.55
C GLY A 100 13.20 12.64 5.20
N VAL A 101 13.29 13.22 4.00
CA VAL A 101 12.34 14.24 3.53
C VAL A 101 10.92 13.69 3.44
N LEU A 102 10.75 12.50 2.86
CA LEU A 102 9.43 11.87 2.69
C LEU A 102 8.83 11.38 4.01
N SER A 103 9.65 10.98 4.99
CA SER A 103 9.20 10.60 6.33
C SER A 103 8.65 11.79 7.13
N LEU A 104 9.05 13.01 6.78
CA LEU A 104 8.54 14.26 7.35
C LEU A 104 7.31 14.80 6.58
N SER A 105 6.61 13.93 5.84
CA SER A 105 5.46 14.29 5.01
C SER A 105 4.31 14.95 5.76
N GLU A 106 4.05 14.58 7.01
CA GLU A 106 3.01 15.18 7.83
C GLU A 106 3.31 16.65 8.19
N PRO A 107 4.48 16.99 8.79
CA PRO A 107 4.89 18.38 9.03
C PRO A 107 4.95 19.25 7.77
N PHE A 108 5.42 18.69 6.65
CA PHE A 108 5.51 19.41 5.38
C PHE A 108 4.17 19.52 4.63
N GLY A 109 3.11 18.85 5.11
CA GLY A 109 1.81 18.84 4.47
C GLY A 109 1.75 18.03 3.16
N PHE A 110 2.76 17.21 2.85
CA PHE A 110 2.78 16.38 1.63
C PHE A 110 1.57 15.43 1.52
N VAL A 111 1.02 15.04 2.67
CA VAL A 111 -0.18 14.21 2.81
C VAL A 111 -1.45 14.90 2.31
N ARG A 112 -1.50 16.23 2.37
CA ARG A 112 -2.71 17.02 2.10
C ARG A 112 -2.78 17.53 0.65
N PHE A 113 -1.74 17.30 -0.16
CA PHE A 113 -1.78 17.65 -1.58
C PHE A 113 -2.76 16.73 -2.30
N ALA A 114 -3.87 17.30 -2.77
CA ALA A 114 -4.75 16.63 -3.71
C ALA A 114 -4.63 17.27 -5.09
N PHE A 115 -4.78 16.45 -6.12
CA PHE A 115 -4.87 16.92 -7.50
C PHE A 115 -6.33 17.32 -7.78
N PRO A 116 -6.58 18.42 -8.52
CA PRO A 116 -7.93 18.81 -8.93
C PRO A 116 -8.43 17.84 -10.00
N ASP A 117 -8.94 16.69 -9.58
CA ASP A 117 -9.64 15.73 -10.43
C ASP A 117 -11.12 15.67 -9.99
N PRO A 118 -12.09 15.89 -10.89
CA PRO A 118 -13.52 15.77 -10.60
C PRO A 118 -13.92 14.42 -9.97
N THR A 119 -13.20 13.34 -10.28
CA THR A 119 -13.39 12.01 -9.69
C THR A 119 -12.79 11.89 -8.28
N ILE A 120 -11.75 12.67 -7.94
CA ILE A 120 -11.23 12.84 -6.57
C ILE A 120 -12.19 13.69 -5.73
N ASN A 121 -12.89 14.65 -6.37
CA ASN A 121 -13.89 15.52 -5.73
C ASN A 121 -15.21 14.81 -5.38
N LEU A 122 -15.47 13.62 -5.95
CA LEU A 122 -16.67 12.83 -5.67
C LEU A 122 -16.80 12.41 -4.19
N TRP A 123 -15.68 12.27 -3.48
CA TRP A 123 -15.57 11.45 -2.27
C TRP A 123 -15.13 12.23 -1.00
N GLY A 124 -15.19 13.57 -1.03
CA GLY A 124 -15.03 14.39 0.18
C GLY A 124 -13.65 15.01 0.41
N ALA A 125 -12.75 15.01 -0.58
CA ALA A 125 -11.58 15.89 -0.55
C ALA A 125 -12.07 17.36 -0.58
N THR A 126 -11.65 18.14 0.42
CA THR A 126 -12.18 19.46 0.76
C THR A 126 -12.15 20.46 -0.39
N ILE A 127 -13.36 20.78 -0.89
CA ILE A 127 -13.65 21.74 -1.98
C ILE A 127 -13.18 23.18 -1.66
N ARG A 128 -12.89 23.52 -0.39
CA ARG A 128 -12.77 24.93 0.02
C ARG A 128 -11.36 25.52 0.06
N GLU A 129 -10.30 24.71 0.12
CA GLU A 129 -8.90 25.22 0.18
C GLU A 129 -8.05 24.88 -1.06
N GLN A 130 -8.51 23.98 -1.93
CA GLN A 130 -7.70 23.42 -3.02
C GLN A 130 -7.73 24.22 -4.33
N GLN A 131 -8.55 25.27 -4.44
CA GLN A 131 -8.64 26.11 -5.64
C GLN A 131 -7.58 27.25 -5.72
N LYS A 132 -6.60 27.30 -4.81
CA LYS A 132 -5.48 28.24 -4.95
C LYS A 132 -4.44 27.67 -5.91
N ALA A 133 -4.22 28.35 -7.04
CA ALA A 133 -3.21 27.96 -8.04
C ALA A 133 -1.82 27.65 -7.44
N GLY A 134 -1.46 28.30 -6.34
CA GLY A 134 -0.21 28.03 -5.60
C GLY A 134 -0.12 26.62 -5.01
N ASN A 135 -1.21 26.04 -4.51
CA ASN A 135 -1.22 24.69 -3.96
C ASN A 135 -1.06 23.64 -5.06
N PHE A 136 -1.65 23.88 -6.23
CA PHE A 136 -1.48 23.03 -7.40
C PHE A 136 -0.03 23.06 -7.91
N LEU A 137 0.57 24.25 -8.03
CA LEU A 137 1.97 24.38 -8.43
C LEU A 137 2.90 23.67 -7.45
N LEU A 138 2.67 23.82 -6.13
CA LEU A 138 3.46 23.15 -5.11
C LEU A 138 3.32 21.62 -5.19
N ALA A 139 2.12 21.10 -5.45
CA ALA A 139 1.91 19.67 -5.66
C ALA A 139 2.67 19.15 -6.90
N CYS A 140 2.60 19.86 -8.03
CA CYS A 140 3.36 19.52 -9.24
C CYS A 140 4.88 19.52 -9.00
N LEU A 141 5.39 20.53 -8.29
CA LEU A 141 6.80 20.62 -7.92
C LEU A 141 7.20 19.48 -6.97
N ALA A 142 6.36 19.12 -5.99
CA ALA A 142 6.61 18.02 -5.07
C ALA A 142 6.67 16.67 -5.80
N VAL A 143 5.76 16.43 -6.76
CA VAL A 143 5.77 15.23 -7.60
C VAL A 143 7.03 15.17 -8.47
N LEU A 144 7.38 16.27 -9.14
CA LEU A 144 8.57 16.35 -9.98
C LEU A 144 9.86 16.17 -9.17
N ALA A 145 9.95 16.81 -8.00
CA ALA A 145 11.07 16.67 -7.08
C ALA A 145 11.20 15.23 -6.60
N SER A 146 10.09 14.58 -6.25
CA SER A 146 10.06 13.17 -5.83
C SER A 146 10.51 12.24 -6.97
N PHE A 147 10.06 12.48 -8.20
CA PHE A 147 10.49 11.73 -9.38
C PHE A 147 12.01 11.78 -9.57
N TRP A 148 12.59 12.99 -9.56
CA TRP A 148 14.05 13.14 -9.73
C TRP A 148 14.84 12.63 -8.53
N ALA A 149 14.31 12.76 -7.32
CA ALA A 149 14.90 12.20 -6.10
C ALA A 149 14.98 10.67 -6.17
N ILE A 150 13.89 10.00 -6.56
CA ILE A 150 13.86 8.56 -6.77
C ILE A 150 14.81 8.16 -7.89
N THR A 151 14.78 8.88 -9.02
CA THR A 151 15.70 8.66 -10.16
C THR A 151 17.16 8.74 -9.71
N ALA A 152 17.53 9.69 -8.84
CA ALA A 152 18.90 9.83 -8.32
C ALA A 152 19.34 8.65 -7.45
N VAL A 153 18.44 8.09 -6.63
CA VAL A 153 18.73 6.87 -5.84
C VAL A 153 19.01 5.70 -6.78
N PHE A 154 18.10 5.44 -7.72
CA PHE A 154 18.22 4.33 -8.66
C PHE A 154 19.36 4.52 -9.67
N PHE A 155 19.70 5.76 -10.00
CA PHE A 155 20.91 6.10 -10.73
C PHE A 155 22.16 5.59 -10.00
N ALA A 156 22.30 5.92 -8.72
CA ALA A 156 23.44 5.47 -7.94
C ALA A 156 23.47 3.93 -7.83
N MET A 157 22.30 3.28 -7.68
CA MET A 157 22.19 1.82 -7.65
C MET A 157 22.45 1.12 -8.99
N GLY A 158 22.22 1.79 -10.12
CA GLY A 158 22.48 1.25 -11.46
C GLY A 158 23.97 1.29 -11.85
N LEU A 159 24.81 2.08 -11.16
CA LEU A 159 26.24 2.20 -11.49
C LEU A 159 27.01 0.86 -11.40
N PRO A 160 26.87 0.05 -10.33
CA PRO A 160 27.56 -1.23 -10.26
C PRO A 160 27.05 -2.23 -11.28
N LEU A 161 25.77 -2.14 -11.68
CA LEU A 161 25.16 -3.01 -12.70
C LEU A 161 25.91 -2.87 -14.03
N GLY A 162 26.05 -1.64 -14.54
CA GLY A 162 26.78 -1.37 -15.78
C GLY A 162 28.26 -1.76 -15.72
N TRP A 163 28.90 -1.52 -14.58
CA TRP A 163 30.29 -1.93 -14.36
C TRP A 163 30.47 -3.45 -14.38
N LEU A 164 29.59 -4.20 -13.70
CA LEU A 164 29.63 -5.66 -13.66
C LEU A 164 29.34 -6.29 -15.03
N PHE A 165 28.35 -5.78 -15.77
CA PHE A 165 28.07 -6.24 -17.15
C PHE A 165 29.26 -6.04 -18.09
N SER A 166 30.07 -4.98 -17.89
CA SER A 166 31.28 -4.76 -18.71
C SER A 166 32.45 -5.71 -18.41
N ARG A 167 32.38 -6.46 -17.29
CA ARG A 167 33.46 -7.34 -16.80
C ARG A 167 33.15 -8.82 -16.89
N MET A 168 31.89 -9.17 -17.04
CA MET A 168 31.41 -10.55 -17.04
C MET A 168 30.98 -10.97 -18.45
N GLU A 169 31.07 -12.27 -18.75
CA GLU A 169 30.43 -12.81 -19.95
C GLU A 169 28.91 -12.54 -19.91
N PRO A 170 28.30 -12.05 -21.01
CA PRO A 170 26.89 -11.63 -21.00
C PRO A 170 25.92 -12.69 -20.45
N LEU A 171 26.11 -13.96 -20.84
CA LEU A 171 25.25 -15.05 -20.38
C LEU A 171 25.39 -15.33 -18.88
N ARG A 172 26.60 -15.22 -18.33
CA ARG A 172 26.84 -15.41 -16.88
C ARG A 172 26.28 -14.24 -16.08
N ALA A 173 26.49 -13.01 -16.56
CA ALA A 173 25.95 -11.81 -15.94
C ALA A 173 24.43 -11.86 -15.85
N TYR A 174 23.77 -12.24 -16.96
CA TYR A 174 22.31 -12.36 -17.04
C TYR A 174 21.73 -13.42 -16.09
N ARG A 175 22.41 -14.56 -15.92
CA ARG A 175 21.98 -15.60 -14.94
C ARG A 175 21.94 -15.06 -13.52
N TRP A 176 22.97 -14.31 -13.11
CA TRP A 176 23.03 -13.73 -11.76
C TRP A 176 22.07 -12.56 -11.57
N ASP A 177 21.83 -11.78 -12.63
CA ASP A 177 20.84 -10.69 -12.66
C ASP A 177 19.40 -11.21 -12.46
N ILE A 178 19.00 -12.23 -13.22
CA ILE A 178 17.70 -12.89 -13.02
C ILE A 178 17.60 -13.52 -11.64
N ALA A 179 18.64 -14.22 -11.18
CA ALA A 179 18.59 -14.86 -9.87
C ALA A 179 18.43 -13.85 -8.73
N GLY A 180 19.12 -12.70 -8.81
CA GLY A 180 19.04 -11.63 -7.82
C GLY A 180 17.68 -10.95 -7.81
N SER A 181 17.19 -10.56 -8.99
CA SER A 181 15.86 -9.95 -9.13
C SER A 181 14.75 -10.92 -8.70
N LEU A 182 14.74 -12.18 -9.15
CA LEU A 182 13.74 -13.16 -8.72
C LEU A 182 13.73 -13.36 -7.19
N LEU A 183 14.91 -13.46 -6.58
CA LEU A 183 15.01 -13.55 -5.12
C LEU A 183 14.46 -12.29 -4.44
N GLY A 184 14.70 -11.11 -5.02
CA GLY A 184 14.15 -9.84 -4.56
C GLY A 184 12.62 -9.84 -4.55
N VAL A 185 11.98 -10.33 -5.62
CA VAL A 185 10.51 -10.48 -5.69
C VAL A 185 10.05 -11.41 -4.57
N VAL A 186 10.61 -12.61 -4.49
CA VAL A 186 10.17 -13.63 -3.52
C VAL A 186 10.28 -13.13 -2.08
N VAL A 187 11.41 -12.54 -1.71
CA VAL A 187 11.63 -12.02 -0.35
C VAL A 187 10.66 -10.87 -0.04
N MET A 188 10.44 -9.95 -0.98
CA MET A 188 9.49 -8.86 -0.79
C MET A 188 8.04 -9.32 -0.76
N SER A 189 7.66 -10.33 -1.55
CA SER A 189 6.33 -10.95 -1.50
C SER A 189 6.07 -11.62 -0.15
N ILE A 190 7.06 -12.33 0.41
CA ILE A 190 6.96 -12.92 1.76
C ILE A 190 6.83 -11.82 2.82
N ALA A 191 7.63 -10.74 2.70
CA ALA A 191 7.57 -9.61 3.62
C ALA A 191 6.20 -8.89 3.58
N ALA A 192 5.62 -8.74 2.38
CA ALA A 192 4.28 -8.18 2.20
C ALA A 192 3.21 -9.11 2.77
N TRP A 193 3.25 -10.41 2.46
CA TRP A 193 2.31 -11.41 3.00
C TRP A 193 2.32 -11.46 4.54
N ALA A 194 3.49 -11.31 5.16
CA ALA A 194 3.64 -11.24 6.61
C ALA A 194 3.16 -9.90 7.22
N GLY A 195 2.71 -8.92 6.42
CA GLY A 195 2.23 -7.62 6.89
C GLY A 195 3.33 -6.78 7.56
N THR A 196 4.59 -6.95 7.14
CA THR A 196 5.72 -6.25 7.76
C THR A 196 5.69 -4.74 7.47
N PRO A 197 6.22 -3.89 8.37
CA PRO A 197 6.23 -2.44 8.18
C PRO A 197 7.43 -1.93 7.36
N PRO A 198 7.45 -0.65 6.94
CA PRO A 198 8.51 -0.06 6.13
C PRO A 198 9.95 -0.28 6.62
N PRO A 199 10.28 -0.21 7.93
CA PRO A 199 11.64 -0.49 8.41
C PRO A 199 12.20 -1.83 7.94
N VAL A 200 11.35 -2.87 7.86
CA VAL A 200 11.75 -4.19 7.39
C VAL A 200 12.07 -4.16 5.90
N TRP A 201 11.22 -3.53 5.08
CA TRP A 201 11.42 -3.41 3.64
C TRP A 201 12.73 -2.68 3.29
N PHE A 202 12.98 -1.55 3.96
CA PHE A 202 14.23 -0.80 3.78
C PHE A 202 15.46 -1.56 4.29
N THR A 203 15.33 -2.31 5.39
CA THR A 203 16.43 -3.15 5.89
C THR A 203 16.81 -4.22 4.85
N ILE A 204 15.81 -4.90 4.27
CA ILE A 204 16.01 -5.89 3.20
C ILE A 204 16.75 -5.26 2.01
N ALA A 205 16.37 -4.05 1.61
CA ALA A 205 16.98 -3.35 0.48
C ALA A 205 18.40 -2.82 0.76
N VAL A 206 18.65 -2.29 1.97
CA VAL A 206 19.89 -1.58 2.33
C VAL A 206 21.01 -2.53 2.77
N VAL A 207 20.68 -3.66 3.42
CA VAL A 207 21.70 -4.62 3.88
C VAL A 207 22.61 -5.09 2.74
N PRO A 208 22.13 -5.52 1.56
CA PRO A 208 23.03 -5.92 0.48
C PRO A 208 23.87 -4.76 -0.07
N VAL A 209 23.36 -3.53 -0.07
CA VAL A 209 24.17 -2.34 -0.41
C VAL A 209 25.34 -2.17 0.56
N LEU A 210 25.13 -2.40 1.86
CA LEU A 210 26.22 -2.39 2.86
C LEU A 210 27.22 -3.53 2.64
N LEU A 211 26.77 -4.72 2.25
CA LEU A 211 27.65 -5.86 1.93
C LEU A 211 28.54 -5.56 0.72
N LEU A 212 28.03 -4.76 -0.23
CA LEU A 212 28.74 -4.33 -1.43
C LEU A 212 29.66 -3.12 -1.20
N HIS A 213 29.32 -2.20 -0.30
CA HIS A 213 30.15 -1.04 -0.02
C HIS A 213 30.06 -0.58 1.45
N ARG A 214 30.96 -1.13 2.28
CA ARG A 214 31.00 -0.87 3.72
C ARG A 214 31.90 0.32 4.06
N THR A 215 31.29 1.42 4.46
CA THR A 215 31.97 2.58 5.06
C THR A 215 31.20 3.00 6.31
N LEU A 216 31.84 3.73 7.23
CA LEU A 216 31.16 4.25 8.43
C LEU A 216 29.98 5.16 8.03
N ILE A 217 30.17 6.01 7.02
CA ILE A 217 29.10 6.88 6.48
C ILE A 217 27.92 6.03 6.00
N ASN A 218 28.17 4.99 5.19
CA ASN A 218 27.12 4.11 4.69
C ASN A 218 26.39 3.37 5.82
N LEU A 219 27.11 2.93 6.86
CA LEU A 219 26.53 2.29 8.03
C LEU A 219 25.60 3.26 8.79
N LEU A 220 26.03 4.51 9.00
CA LEU A 220 25.22 5.55 9.64
C LEU A 220 24.00 5.91 8.80
N CYS A 221 24.16 6.08 7.47
CA CYS A 221 23.06 6.34 6.56
C CYS A 221 22.05 5.18 6.54
N ALA A 222 22.50 3.93 6.56
CA ALA A 222 21.62 2.77 6.64
C ALA A 222 20.78 2.77 7.92
N GLY A 223 21.41 2.99 9.07
CA GLY A 223 20.69 3.13 10.35
C GLY A 223 19.68 4.27 10.31
N ALA A 224 20.08 5.43 9.77
CA ALA A 224 19.20 6.58 9.63
C ALA A 224 18.02 6.35 8.68
N VAL A 225 18.20 5.60 7.58
CA VAL A 225 17.10 5.20 6.68
C VAL A 225 16.07 4.35 7.44
N VAL A 226 16.53 3.36 8.21
CA VAL A 226 15.63 2.50 8.99
C VAL A 226 14.91 3.29 10.08
N ILE A 227 15.60 4.20 10.76
CA ILE A 227 15.00 5.09 11.77
C ILE A 227 13.97 6.02 11.14
N ALA A 228 14.28 6.64 10.00
CA ALA A 228 13.35 7.51 9.29
C ALA A 228 12.11 6.74 8.81
N ALA A 229 12.31 5.53 8.26
CA ALA A 229 11.20 4.65 7.89
C ALA A 229 10.33 4.27 9.09
N ALA A 230 10.92 4.05 10.27
CA ALA A 230 10.17 3.74 11.50
C ALA A 230 9.37 4.96 11.97
N TYR A 231 9.98 6.15 11.91
CA TYR A 231 9.29 7.40 12.21
C TYR A 231 8.08 7.64 11.28
N SER A 232 8.21 7.28 9.99
CA SER A 232 7.13 7.45 8.99
C SER A 232 5.86 6.63 9.26
N MET A 233 5.94 5.63 10.16
CA MET A 233 4.80 4.79 10.52
C MET A 233 3.74 5.57 11.30
N SER A 234 4.13 6.53 12.15
CA SER A 234 3.19 7.33 12.97
C SER A 234 2.11 6.51 13.71
N GLY A 235 2.43 5.29 14.17
CA GLY A 235 1.46 4.39 14.83
C GLY A 235 0.54 3.60 13.90
N ALA A 236 0.71 3.71 12.58
CA ALA A 236 -0.04 2.95 11.60
C ALA A 236 0.26 1.45 11.66
N VAL A 237 -0.76 0.66 11.35
CA VAL A 237 -0.66 -0.79 11.19
C VAL A 237 -0.54 -1.11 9.71
N PHE A 238 0.19 -2.17 9.35
CA PHE A 238 0.37 -2.57 7.96
C PHE A 238 -0.28 -3.94 7.73
N SER A 239 -1.04 -4.05 6.63
CA SER A 239 -1.53 -5.31 6.08
C SER A 239 -0.71 -5.66 4.82
N PRO A 240 -0.94 -6.82 4.19
CA PRO A 240 -0.35 -7.13 2.89
C PRO A 240 -0.75 -6.13 1.80
N TYR A 241 -1.89 -5.48 1.95
CA TYR A 241 -2.45 -4.57 0.96
C TYR A 241 -2.12 -3.11 1.28
N ASN A 242 -2.29 -2.71 2.54
CA ASN A 242 -2.44 -1.29 2.89
C ASN A 242 -1.69 -0.87 4.15
N ARG A 243 -1.36 0.43 4.23
CA ARG A 243 -1.15 1.12 5.52
C ARG A 243 -2.51 1.45 6.10
N ILE A 244 -2.74 1.18 7.37
CA ILE A 244 -3.99 1.40 8.08
C ILE A 244 -3.74 2.35 9.25
N ASP A 245 -4.40 3.50 9.22
CA ASP A 245 -4.39 4.50 10.28
C ASP A 245 -5.77 4.47 10.97
N ILE A 246 -5.78 4.46 12.30
CA ILE A 246 -7.00 4.45 13.10
C ILE A 246 -7.00 5.69 13.99
N VAL A 247 -8.05 6.49 13.86
CA VAL A 247 -8.25 7.67 14.70
C VAL A 247 -9.62 7.61 15.35
N PRO A 248 -9.80 8.17 16.56
CA PRO A 248 -11.13 8.31 17.13
C PRO A 248 -12.02 9.08 16.16
N ALA A 249 -13.21 8.55 15.87
CA ALA A 249 -14.19 9.29 15.11
C ALA A 249 -14.70 10.42 16.03
N VAL A 250 -14.11 11.61 15.94
CA VAL A 250 -14.61 12.79 16.65
C VAL A 250 -15.99 13.06 16.08
N THR A 251 -17.03 12.62 16.81
CA THR A 251 -18.43 12.47 16.39
C THR A 251 -18.86 13.54 15.38
N ARG A 252 -18.66 13.29 14.08
CA ARG A 252 -19.18 14.15 13.00
C ARG A 252 -20.71 14.16 13.00
N LEU A 253 -21.29 13.16 13.66
CA LEU A 253 -22.71 12.96 13.90
C LEU A 253 -23.20 13.62 15.21
N GLY A 254 -22.47 14.59 15.79
CA GLY A 254 -22.87 15.27 17.04
C GLY A 254 -22.53 14.48 18.32
N LYS A 255 -22.26 15.19 19.44
CA LYS A 255 -21.96 14.59 20.77
C LYS A 255 -23.26 14.12 21.45
N PRO A 256 -23.26 13.02 22.21
CA PRO A 256 -22.41 12.85 23.40
C PRO A 256 -21.43 11.69 23.30
N ALA A 257 -20.51 11.65 24.26
CA ALA A 257 -19.66 10.50 24.50
C ALA A 257 -20.53 9.24 24.60
N LEU A 258 -20.57 8.46 23.53
CA LEU A 258 -21.08 7.09 23.58
C LEU A 258 -20.29 6.35 24.66
N GLU A 259 -20.95 5.45 25.39
CA GLU A 259 -20.25 4.54 26.32
C GLU A 259 -19.15 3.74 25.61
N ARG A 260 -19.29 3.55 24.30
CA ARG A 260 -18.34 2.86 23.42
C ARG A 260 -17.73 3.83 22.40
N PRO A 261 -16.39 3.90 22.28
CA PRO A 261 -15.74 4.78 21.32
C PRO A 261 -15.97 4.31 19.88
N GLU A 262 -16.24 5.26 18.98
CA GLU A 262 -16.29 5.05 17.53
C GLU A 262 -14.95 5.38 16.89
N TRP A 263 -14.67 4.78 15.75
CA TRP A 263 -13.36 4.85 15.10
C TRP A 263 -13.48 5.14 13.60
N GLU A 264 -12.58 5.97 13.09
CA GLU A 264 -12.35 6.16 11.65
C GLU A 264 -11.12 5.35 11.26
N LEU A 265 -11.28 4.49 10.26
CA LEU A 265 -10.21 3.73 9.65
C LEU A 265 -9.88 4.37 8.29
N SER A 266 -8.63 4.76 8.13
CA SER A 266 -8.07 5.26 6.89
C SER A 266 -7.05 4.27 6.33
N VAL A 267 -7.04 4.12 5.01
CA VAL A 267 -6.10 3.30 4.26
C VAL A 267 -5.23 4.19 3.40
N ASN A 268 -3.91 4.02 3.49
CA ASN A 268 -2.93 4.85 2.77
C ASN A 268 -3.17 6.35 2.96
N ARG A 269 -3.61 6.73 4.18
CA ARG A 269 -3.99 8.09 4.59
C ARG A 269 -5.23 8.68 3.91
N ASP A 270 -6.01 7.86 3.20
CA ASP A 270 -7.32 8.20 2.68
C ASP A 270 -8.39 7.52 3.52
N TYR A 271 -9.51 8.22 3.73
CA TYR A 271 -10.69 7.67 4.41
C TYR A 271 -11.04 6.30 3.82
N HIS A 272 -11.43 5.32 4.62
CA HIS A 272 -11.88 4.01 4.14
C HIS A 272 -13.22 3.61 4.76
N GLN A 273 -13.34 3.60 6.08
CA GLN A 273 -14.58 3.22 6.76
C GLN A 273 -14.66 3.74 8.20
N TYR A 274 -15.86 3.70 8.75
CA TYR A 274 -16.12 3.97 10.16
C TYR A 274 -16.57 2.71 10.89
N MET A 275 -16.16 2.56 12.15
CA MET A 275 -16.73 1.64 13.12
C MET A 275 -17.75 2.40 13.96
N PHE A 276 -19.01 2.38 13.55
CA PHE A 276 -20.09 3.11 14.22
C PHE A 276 -20.81 2.23 15.24
N ASP A 277 -21.33 2.86 16.29
CA ASP A 277 -22.27 2.21 17.21
C ASP A 277 -23.72 2.55 16.81
N LEU A 278 -24.33 1.72 15.98
CA LEU A 278 -25.69 1.93 15.49
C LEU A 278 -26.73 1.16 16.31
N SER A 279 -26.34 0.56 17.44
CA SER A 279 -27.23 -0.23 18.31
C SER A 279 -28.24 0.65 19.08
N HIS A 280 -27.79 1.83 19.55
CA HIS A 280 -28.52 2.72 20.46
C HIS A 280 -29.04 4.01 19.82
N ALA A 281 -29.40 4.00 18.53
CA ALA A 281 -29.93 5.20 17.85
C ALA A 281 -31.21 5.79 18.51
N SER A 282 -31.82 5.08 19.46
CA SER A 282 -33.08 5.45 20.12
C SER A 282 -32.95 5.64 21.64
N ASP A 283 -31.79 6.10 22.16
CA ASP A 283 -31.74 6.57 23.56
C ASP A 283 -32.53 7.89 23.69
N PRO A 284 -33.69 7.90 24.38
CA PRO A 284 -34.58 9.07 24.42
C PRO A 284 -33.97 10.33 25.05
N GLY A 285 -32.80 10.23 25.67
CA GLY A 285 -32.07 11.36 26.28
C GLY A 285 -31.03 12.04 25.37
N ALA A 286 -30.69 11.45 24.22
CA ALA A 286 -29.72 12.02 23.28
C ALA A 286 -30.42 13.02 22.34
N VAL A 287 -30.22 14.32 22.58
CA VAL A 287 -30.92 15.46 21.93
C VAL A 287 -30.67 15.61 20.42
N THR A 288 -29.95 14.69 19.78
CA THR A 288 -29.72 14.71 18.33
C THR A 288 -29.71 13.27 17.82
N ASN A 289 -30.36 12.99 16.68
CA ASN A 289 -29.65 12.47 15.51
C ASN A 289 -30.52 11.94 14.34
N GLU A 290 -31.25 12.82 13.64
CA GLU A 290 -31.81 12.47 12.30
C GLU A 290 -30.72 11.92 11.36
N THR A 291 -29.49 12.44 11.46
CA THR A 291 -28.37 11.95 10.64
C THR A 291 -27.94 10.54 11.02
N ARG A 292 -27.90 10.18 12.31
CA ARG A 292 -27.50 8.83 12.74
C ARG A 292 -28.57 7.80 12.41
N ASP A 293 -29.84 8.18 12.51
CA ASP A 293 -30.95 7.34 12.04
C ASP A 293 -30.86 7.11 10.53
N LEU A 294 -30.48 8.14 9.75
CA LEU A 294 -30.24 7.99 8.32
C LEU A 294 -29.05 7.07 8.03
N VAL A 295 -27.93 7.20 8.75
CA VAL A 295 -26.79 6.28 8.62
C VAL A 295 -27.20 4.85 8.97
N ARG A 296 -27.90 4.66 10.09
CA ARG A 296 -28.40 3.34 10.48
C ARG A 296 -29.30 2.74 9.41
N ALA A 297 -30.25 3.53 8.90
CA ALA A 297 -31.13 3.10 7.84
C ALA A 297 -30.36 2.70 6.58
N SER A 298 -29.31 3.44 6.18
CA SER A 298 -28.52 3.10 4.99
C SER A 298 -27.79 1.75 5.10
N TYR A 299 -27.36 1.36 6.30
CA TYR A 299 -26.83 0.03 6.57
C TYR A 299 -27.91 -1.06 6.65
N GLU A 300 -29.11 -0.75 7.16
CA GLU A 300 -30.16 -1.75 7.38
C GLU A 300 -31.06 -1.99 6.16
N VAL A 301 -31.15 -1.05 5.21
CA VAL A 301 -32.00 -1.18 4.00
C VAL A 301 -31.79 -2.50 3.25
N PRO A 302 -30.56 -2.95 2.93
CA PRO A 302 -30.35 -4.23 2.22
C PRO A 302 -30.98 -5.44 2.93
N PHE A 303 -31.03 -5.41 4.26
CA PHE A 303 -31.47 -6.52 5.10
C PHE A 303 -32.96 -6.43 5.48
N ARG A 304 -33.62 -5.29 5.20
CA ARG A 304 -35.06 -5.10 5.45
C ARG A 304 -35.93 -5.25 4.20
N VAL A 305 -35.32 -5.28 3.01
CA VAL A 305 -36.06 -5.43 1.74
C VAL A 305 -36.49 -6.88 1.52
N SER A 306 -35.76 -7.86 2.05
CA SER A 306 -36.17 -9.26 2.01
C SER A 306 -37.03 -9.61 3.23
N ASP A 307 -38.16 -10.27 2.99
CA ASP A 307 -38.97 -10.87 4.06
C ASP A 307 -38.29 -12.12 4.67
N LYS A 308 -37.24 -12.65 4.01
CA LYS A 308 -36.45 -13.80 4.47
C LYS A 308 -35.22 -13.33 5.25
N GLN A 309 -35.13 -13.74 6.51
CA GLN A 309 -34.03 -13.44 7.43
C GLN A 309 -33.17 -14.69 7.72
N GLY A 310 -33.03 -15.58 6.72
CA GLY A 310 -32.29 -16.84 6.86
C GLY A 310 -30.79 -16.60 6.79
N SER A 311 -30.30 -16.25 5.61
CA SER A 311 -28.87 -16.12 5.32
C SER A 311 -28.52 -14.85 4.54
N ALA A 312 -27.42 -14.20 4.91
CA ALA A 312 -26.87 -13.05 4.20
C ALA A 312 -25.39 -13.26 3.87
N MET A 313 -24.97 -12.76 2.71
CA MET A 313 -23.56 -12.61 2.36
C MET A 313 -23.24 -11.13 2.25
N ILE A 314 -22.16 -10.70 2.88
CA ILE A 314 -21.63 -9.35 2.79
C ILE A 314 -20.29 -9.41 2.08
N VAL A 315 -20.20 -8.70 0.96
CA VAL A 315 -19.03 -8.62 0.10
C VAL A 315 -18.30 -7.32 0.43
N GLY A 316 -17.07 -7.40 0.96
CA GLY A 316 -16.35 -6.24 1.48
C GLY A 316 -16.86 -5.79 2.83
N ALA A 317 -17.02 -6.72 3.76
CA ALA A 317 -17.63 -6.44 5.07
C ALA A 317 -16.79 -5.52 5.96
N GLY A 318 -15.49 -5.40 5.68
CA GLY A 318 -14.60 -4.47 6.35
C GLY A 318 -14.57 -4.66 7.86
N THR A 319 -14.82 -3.58 8.60
CA THR A 319 -14.82 -3.62 10.07
C THR A 319 -16.12 -4.14 10.69
N GLY A 320 -17.17 -4.41 9.89
CA GLY A 320 -18.36 -5.13 10.33
C GLY A 320 -19.65 -4.32 10.56
N ASN A 321 -19.75 -3.05 10.13
CA ASN A 321 -21.01 -2.30 10.28
C ASN A 321 -22.19 -2.97 9.55
N ASP A 322 -21.93 -3.57 8.38
CA ASP A 322 -22.93 -4.34 7.62
C ASP A 322 -23.30 -5.64 8.33
N ASP A 323 -22.32 -6.32 8.92
CA ASP A 323 -22.56 -7.51 9.72
C ASP A 323 -23.47 -7.16 10.91
N ALA A 324 -23.18 -6.07 11.60
CA ALA A 324 -24.01 -5.55 12.69
C ALA A 324 -25.44 -5.22 12.20
N ALA A 325 -25.59 -4.65 11.01
CA ALA A 325 -26.90 -4.37 10.43
C ALA A 325 -27.70 -5.63 10.09
N ALA A 326 -27.05 -6.64 9.51
CA ALA A 326 -27.68 -7.94 9.26
C ALA A 326 -28.14 -8.61 10.58
N LEU A 327 -27.30 -8.56 11.62
CA LEU A 327 -27.64 -9.09 12.94
C LEU A 327 -28.83 -8.36 13.58
N ARG A 328 -28.88 -7.02 13.49
CA ARG A 328 -30.02 -6.21 13.95
C ARG A 328 -31.31 -6.49 13.18
N ALA A 329 -31.19 -6.84 11.89
CA ALA A 329 -32.32 -7.25 11.05
C ALA A 329 -32.78 -8.70 11.30
N GLY A 330 -32.12 -9.45 12.18
CA GLY A 330 -32.56 -10.79 12.59
C GLY A 330 -31.98 -11.95 11.78
N PHE A 331 -30.98 -11.72 10.91
CA PHE A 331 -30.36 -12.77 10.13
C PHE A 331 -29.71 -13.83 11.02
N ARG A 332 -29.89 -15.11 10.66
CA ARG A 332 -29.41 -16.27 11.42
C ARG A 332 -28.05 -16.78 10.97
N HIS A 333 -27.67 -16.46 9.73
CA HIS A 333 -26.37 -16.81 9.16
C HIS A 333 -25.86 -15.65 8.32
N VAL A 334 -24.67 -15.15 8.61
CA VAL A 334 -24.05 -14.01 7.92
C VAL A 334 -22.64 -14.41 7.50
N VAL A 335 -22.38 -14.54 6.21
CA VAL A 335 -21.04 -14.76 5.66
C VAL A 335 -20.43 -13.41 5.31
N SER A 336 -19.33 -13.09 5.98
CA SER A 336 -18.67 -11.79 5.92
C SER A 336 -17.34 -11.94 5.18
N VAL A 337 -17.29 -11.54 3.91
CA VAL A 337 -16.10 -11.73 3.05
C VAL A 337 -15.34 -10.41 2.94
N ASP A 338 -14.07 -10.41 3.34
CA ASP A 338 -13.15 -9.30 3.13
C ASP A 338 -11.76 -9.82 2.75
N ILE A 339 -11.05 -9.09 1.89
CA ILE A 339 -9.72 -9.51 1.43
C ILE A 339 -8.63 -9.20 2.45
N ASP A 340 -8.82 -8.18 3.31
CA ASP A 340 -7.79 -7.72 4.24
C ASP A 340 -7.99 -8.34 5.64
N PRO A 341 -7.15 -9.34 6.02
CA PRO A 341 -7.27 -9.97 7.33
C PRO A 341 -7.04 -9.00 8.50
N ARG A 342 -6.29 -7.91 8.28
CA ARG A 342 -6.04 -6.93 9.33
C ARG A 342 -7.29 -6.11 9.59
N ILE A 343 -8.08 -5.78 8.57
CA ILE A 343 -9.32 -5.02 8.73
C ILE A 343 -10.35 -5.82 9.54
N ILE A 344 -10.55 -7.11 9.22
CA ILE A 344 -11.40 -8.00 10.02
C ILE A 344 -10.92 -8.08 11.47
N ALA A 345 -9.61 -8.26 11.68
CA ALA A 345 -9.03 -8.34 13.03
C ALA A 345 -9.24 -7.05 13.84
N LEU A 346 -9.17 -5.88 13.19
CA LEU A 346 -9.46 -4.59 13.80
C LEU A 346 -10.95 -4.45 14.14
N GLY A 347 -11.84 -4.89 13.24
CA GLY A 347 -13.29 -4.95 13.50
C GLY A 347 -13.61 -5.80 14.73
N ARG A 348 -13.04 -7.01 14.83
CA ARG A 348 -13.22 -7.87 16.01
C ARG A 348 -12.71 -7.23 17.30
N ALA A 349 -11.58 -6.51 17.23
CA ALA A 349 -10.97 -5.91 18.42
C ALA A 349 -11.66 -4.63 18.90
N MET A 350 -12.17 -3.81 17.98
CA MET A 350 -12.55 -2.41 18.27
C MET A 350 -13.98 -2.04 17.89
N HIS A 351 -14.68 -2.81 17.06
CA HIS A 351 -16.03 -2.45 16.62
C HIS A 351 -16.98 -2.42 17.83
N PRO A 352 -17.69 -1.29 18.07
CA PRO A 352 -18.47 -1.11 19.29
C PRO A 352 -19.59 -2.13 19.45
N GLU A 353 -20.24 -2.54 18.36
CA GLU A 353 -21.31 -3.58 18.38
C GLU A 353 -20.78 -5.03 18.38
N ARG A 354 -19.47 -5.25 18.24
CA ARG A 354 -18.82 -6.58 18.23
C ARG A 354 -19.47 -7.65 17.32
N PRO A 355 -19.78 -7.36 16.04
CA PRO A 355 -20.46 -8.29 15.16
C PRO A 355 -19.68 -9.60 14.92
N TYR A 356 -18.35 -9.51 14.83
CA TYR A 356 -17.47 -10.67 14.60
C TYR A 356 -17.30 -11.63 15.80
N ASP A 357 -17.89 -11.30 16.94
CA ASP A 357 -17.96 -12.17 18.12
C ASP A 357 -19.29 -12.96 18.17
N ASP A 358 -20.29 -12.58 17.36
CA ASP A 358 -21.57 -13.29 17.29
C ASP A 358 -21.42 -14.59 16.49
N PRO A 359 -21.88 -15.75 17.00
CA PRO A 359 -21.73 -17.04 16.32
C PRO A 359 -22.49 -17.14 14.98
N ARG A 360 -23.40 -16.20 14.71
CA ARG A 360 -24.12 -16.11 13.43
C ARG A 360 -23.26 -15.52 12.32
N VAL A 361 -22.16 -14.82 12.65
CA VAL A 361 -21.25 -14.20 11.68
C VAL A 361 -20.06 -15.11 11.42
N VAL A 362 -19.83 -15.44 10.15
CA VAL A 362 -18.72 -16.24 9.67
C VAL A 362 -17.79 -15.35 8.83
N PRO A 363 -16.71 -14.80 9.43
CA PRO A 363 -15.74 -14.01 8.70
C PRO A 363 -14.85 -14.90 7.81
N VAL A 364 -14.68 -14.48 6.57
CA VAL A 364 -13.89 -15.16 5.55
C VAL A 364 -12.88 -14.19 4.96
N VAL A 365 -11.58 -14.52 5.11
CA VAL A 365 -10.49 -13.78 4.48
C VAL A 365 -10.28 -14.31 3.07
N ASN A 366 -10.87 -13.66 2.07
CA ASN A 366 -10.71 -14.03 0.66
C ASN A 366 -11.03 -12.87 -0.27
N ASP A 367 -10.54 -12.94 -1.50
CA ASP A 367 -11.06 -12.10 -2.58
C ASP A 367 -12.51 -12.50 -2.88
N ALA A 368 -13.40 -11.52 -3.06
CA ALA A 368 -14.82 -11.77 -3.29
C ALA A 368 -15.08 -12.62 -4.54
N ARG A 369 -14.36 -12.37 -5.63
CA ARG A 369 -14.54 -13.16 -6.87
C ARG A 369 -14.00 -14.56 -6.72
N ALA A 370 -12.82 -14.69 -6.11
CA ALA A 370 -12.28 -16.00 -5.81
C ALA A 370 -13.25 -16.81 -4.94
N TRP A 371 -13.88 -16.17 -3.96
CA TRP A 371 -14.89 -16.80 -3.12
C TRP A 371 -16.12 -17.24 -3.95
N PHE A 372 -16.64 -16.38 -4.84
CA PHE A 372 -17.76 -16.73 -5.72
C PHE A 372 -17.46 -17.92 -6.63
N GLU A 373 -16.22 -18.08 -7.09
CA GLU A 373 -15.84 -19.21 -7.95
C GLU A 373 -15.62 -20.51 -7.17
N GLN A 374 -15.30 -20.40 -5.87
CA GLN A 374 -14.97 -21.54 -5.00
C GLN A 374 -16.18 -22.08 -4.25
N ASN A 375 -17.30 -21.35 -4.21
CA ASN A 375 -18.48 -21.68 -3.43
C ASN A 375 -19.74 -21.59 -4.30
N ASN A 376 -20.79 -22.29 -3.88
CA ASN A 376 -22.10 -22.29 -4.54
C ASN A 376 -23.23 -22.08 -3.52
N GLU A 377 -22.92 -21.48 -2.37
CA GLU A 377 -23.90 -21.22 -1.32
C GLU A 377 -24.85 -20.10 -1.76
N LEU A 378 -26.14 -20.24 -1.43
CA LEU A 378 -27.17 -19.26 -1.78
C LEU A 378 -27.63 -18.49 -0.55
N PHE A 379 -27.84 -17.19 -0.73
CA PHE A 379 -28.21 -16.26 0.34
C PHE A 379 -29.51 -15.55 0.04
N ASP A 380 -30.33 -15.33 1.07
CA ASP A 380 -31.54 -14.50 0.97
C ASP A 380 -31.17 -13.05 0.62
N VAL A 381 -30.02 -12.57 1.11
CA VAL A 381 -29.46 -11.26 0.77
C VAL A 381 -27.99 -11.36 0.43
N VAL A 382 -27.58 -10.85 -0.73
CA VAL A 382 -26.17 -10.61 -1.08
C VAL A 382 -25.94 -9.11 -1.12
N CYS A 383 -25.19 -8.59 -0.15
CA CYS A 383 -24.95 -7.17 0.06
C CYS A 383 -23.51 -6.80 -0.33
N TYR A 384 -23.34 -5.88 -1.28
CA TYR A 384 -22.04 -5.31 -1.60
C TYR A 384 -21.81 -4.12 -0.66
N GLY A 385 -20.90 -4.33 0.30
CA GLY A 385 -20.62 -3.50 1.47
C GLY A 385 -19.88 -2.20 1.18
N LEU A 386 -20.24 -1.47 0.11
CA LEU A 386 -19.51 -0.28 -0.34
C LEU A 386 -18.01 -0.59 -0.59
N LEU A 387 -17.74 -1.64 -1.37
CA LEU A 387 -16.41 -2.11 -1.79
C LEU A 387 -15.58 -1.06 -2.57
N ASP A 388 -16.17 0.09 -2.89
CA ASP A 388 -15.47 1.22 -3.48
C ASP A 388 -14.35 1.68 -2.51
N SER A 389 -13.14 1.14 -2.67
CA SER A 389 -11.98 1.54 -1.89
C SER A 389 -11.73 3.03 -2.08
N HIS A 390 -12.07 3.80 -1.05
CA HIS A 390 -11.91 5.25 -1.01
C HIS A 390 -10.43 5.72 -1.10
N ALA A 391 -9.47 4.79 -1.04
CA ALA A 391 -8.08 4.99 -1.46
C ALA A 391 -7.96 4.82 -2.98
N MET A 392 -8.41 5.82 -3.73
CA MET A 392 -8.36 5.80 -5.19
C MET A 392 -6.90 5.76 -5.71
N PHE A 393 -6.55 4.72 -6.47
CA PHE A 393 -5.50 4.80 -7.49
C PHE A 393 -6.14 5.41 -8.77
N SER A 394 -5.39 6.22 -9.54
CA SER A 394 -5.91 6.90 -10.74
C SER A 394 -6.65 5.96 -11.69
N ALA A 395 -7.66 6.47 -12.41
CA ALA A 395 -8.33 5.79 -13.52
C ALA A 395 -7.37 5.27 -14.63
N MET A 396 -6.09 5.67 -14.61
CA MET A 396 -5.03 5.17 -15.51
C MET A 396 -4.13 4.07 -14.90
N SER A 397 -4.38 3.60 -13.67
CA SER A 397 -3.64 2.50 -13.05
C SER A 397 -4.36 1.16 -13.30
N THR A 398 -3.68 0.22 -13.96
CA THR A 398 -4.20 -1.11 -14.38
C THR A 398 -4.37 -2.12 -13.24
N LEU A 399 -4.06 -1.75 -12.00
CA LEU A 399 -4.19 -2.61 -10.81
C LEU A 399 -5.21 -2.01 -9.85
N ARG A 400 -6.50 -2.19 -10.14
CA ARG A 400 -7.61 -1.90 -9.20
C ARG A 400 -8.20 -3.23 -8.76
N LEU A 401 -7.87 -3.71 -7.56
CA LEU A 401 -8.44 -4.97 -7.02
C LEU A 401 -9.98 -4.87 -6.89
N ASP A 402 -10.49 -3.72 -6.44
CA ASP A 402 -11.93 -3.52 -6.18
C ASP A 402 -12.77 -3.37 -7.47
N ASN A 403 -12.16 -2.89 -8.56
CA ASN A 403 -12.85 -2.76 -9.84
C ASN A 403 -13.27 -4.10 -10.42
N TYR A 404 -12.58 -5.19 -10.09
CA TYR A 404 -12.92 -6.49 -10.65
C TYR A 404 -14.28 -6.98 -10.16
N VAL A 405 -14.71 -6.58 -8.95
CA VAL A 405 -15.99 -6.99 -8.34
C VAL A 405 -17.18 -6.21 -8.95
N TYR A 406 -16.95 -4.98 -9.42
CA TYR A 406 -17.94 -4.12 -10.10
C TYR A 406 -17.99 -4.30 -11.64
N THR A 407 -17.43 -5.39 -12.16
CA THR A 407 -17.60 -5.76 -13.58
C THR A 407 -18.96 -6.43 -13.82
N ILE A 408 -19.41 -6.52 -15.08
CA ILE A 408 -20.61 -7.30 -15.43
C ILE A 408 -20.46 -8.75 -14.94
N GLU A 409 -19.28 -9.33 -15.13
CA GLU A 409 -18.93 -10.67 -14.68
C GLU A 409 -18.96 -10.77 -13.16
N GLY A 410 -18.40 -9.78 -12.45
CA GLY A 410 -18.39 -9.74 -10.99
C GLY A 410 -19.79 -9.62 -10.38
N VAL A 411 -20.66 -8.77 -10.95
CA VAL A 411 -22.05 -8.64 -10.52
C VAL A 411 -22.86 -9.90 -10.85
N ARG A 412 -22.64 -10.51 -12.02
CA ARG A 412 -23.27 -11.81 -12.37
C ARG A 412 -22.84 -12.93 -11.43
N ALA A 413 -21.57 -12.96 -11.03
CA ALA A 413 -21.06 -13.94 -10.07
C ALA A 413 -21.72 -13.77 -8.70
N GLY A 414 -21.84 -12.53 -8.20
CA GLY A 414 -22.60 -12.26 -6.97
C GLY A 414 -24.08 -12.60 -7.08
N TRP A 415 -24.71 -12.31 -8.23
CA TRP A 415 -26.12 -12.66 -8.48
C TRP A 415 -26.35 -14.18 -8.49
N ALA A 416 -25.38 -14.97 -8.94
CA ALA A 416 -25.47 -16.43 -8.90
C ALA A 416 -25.56 -17.01 -7.48
N HIS A 417 -25.21 -16.22 -6.45
CA HIS A 417 -25.31 -16.58 -5.04
C HIS A 417 -26.61 -16.08 -4.38
N VAL A 418 -27.54 -15.50 -5.13
CA VAL A 418 -28.83 -15.05 -4.61
C VAL A 418 -29.82 -16.22 -4.65
N ALA A 419 -30.43 -16.52 -3.50
CA ALA A 419 -31.46 -17.55 -3.38
C ALA A 419 -32.75 -17.17 -4.14
N PRO A 420 -33.66 -18.12 -4.41
CA PRO A 420 -34.98 -17.79 -4.94
C PRO A 420 -35.70 -16.75 -4.05
N ASP A 421 -36.26 -15.71 -4.67
CA ASP A 421 -36.83 -14.51 -4.02
C ASP A 421 -35.86 -13.70 -3.15
N GLY A 422 -34.55 -13.97 -3.27
CA GLY A 422 -33.51 -13.21 -2.59
C GLY A 422 -33.21 -11.89 -3.29
N VAL A 423 -32.39 -11.06 -2.64
CA VAL A 423 -32.06 -9.72 -3.09
C VAL A 423 -30.56 -9.53 -3.19
N LEU A 424 -30.10 -8.98 -4.31
CA LEU A 424 -28.76 -8.41 -4.44
C LEU A 424 -28.84 -6.91 -4.18
N SER A 425 -28.06 -6.40 -3.24
CA SER A 425 -27.94 -4.97 -2.97
C SER A 425 -26.54 -4.49 -3.33
N ILE A 426 -26.48 -3.43 -4.13
CA ILE A 426 -25.24 -2.73 -4.46
C ILE A 426 -25.32 -1.32 -3.91
N ARG A 427 -24.46 -1.01 -2.94
CA ARG A 427 -24.30 0.35 -2.44
C ARG A 427 -23.14 1.04 -3.14
N SER A 428 -23.39 2.25 -3.62
CA SER A 428 -22.38 3.15 -4.15
C SER A 428 -22.76 4.57 -3.74
N ARG A 429 -21.79 5.46 -3.59
CA ARG A 429 -22.02 6.86 -3.26
C ARG A 429 -21.90 7.71 -4.51
N LEU A 430 -22.97 8.44 -4.79
CA LEU A 430 -23.03 9.41 -5.89
C LEU A 430 -22.69 10.80 -5.36
N PRO A 431 -21.92 11.62 -6.11
CA PRO A 431 -21.77 13.03 -5.79
C PRO A 431 -23.10 13.75 -6.01
N ARG A 432 -23.42 14.71 -5.16
CA ARG A 432 -24.41 15.74 -5.48
C ARG A 432 -23.74 16.85 -6.29
N GLU A 433 -24.44 17.37 -7.29
CA GLU A 433 -23.98 18.47 -8.17
C GLU A 433 -23.51 19.73 -7.40
N ASN A 434 -23.88 19.87 -6.13
CA ASN A 434 -23.55 21.04 -5.30
C ASN A 434 -22.37 20.83 -4.31
N GLY A 435 -21.59 19.76 -4.44
CA GLY A 435 -20.37 19.56 -3.63
C GLY A 435 -20.61 19.26 -2.14
N SER A 436 -21.86 19.08 -1.70
CA SER A 436 -22.18 18.57 -0.38
C SER A 436 -22.32 17.04 -0.43
N CYS A 437 -21.40 16.36 0.24
CA CYS A 437 -21.48 14.91 0.46
C CYS A 437 -22.59 14.59 1.46
N SER A 438 -23.61 13.81 1.08
CA SER A 438 -24.46 13.12 2.06
C SER A 438 -23.73 11.91 2.62
N VAL A 439 -23.99 11.62 3.89
CA VAL A 439 -23.41 10.51 4.66
C VAL A 439 -23.82 9.16 4.09
#